data_AF-A0A2R7RZ81-F1
#
_entry.id   AF-A0A2R7RZ81-F1
#
_cell.length_a   1.000
_cell.length_b   1.000
_cell.length_c   1.000
_cell.angle_alpha   90.00
_cell.angle_beta   90.00
_cell.angle_gamma   90.00
#
_symmetry.space_group_name_H-M   'P 1'
#
loop_
_entity.id
_entity.type
_entity.pdbx_description
1 polymer ?
#
loop_
_entity_poly.entity_id
_entity_poly.type
_entity_poly.pdbx_seq_one_letter_code
_entity_poly.pdbx_strand_id
1 'polypeptide(L)'
;INDFFNRRMAFKDDAFVWGQPDYWASPLESLDQGAGDCEDYAIAKYFSLAAAGVPTAKLRMVYVRARLAGQSLAHMVLAYYAQPGAEPLILDNLRPEVLPASQRPDLTPVFSFNTEGLWQGVGQVTTGDPLARLSLWRDLVTKVRAEGFL
;
A
#
# COMPACT_ATOMS: atom_id res chain seq x y z
N ILE A 1 12.82 -3.91 -3.95
CA ILE A 1 11.47 -3.44 -4.32
C ILE A 1 11.15 -2.09 -3.67
N ASN A 2 11.18 -1.96 -2.34
CA ASN A 2 10.92 -0.66 -1.66
C ASN A 2 11.76 0.49 -2.24
N ASP A 3 13.09 0.35 -2.24
CA ASP A 3 14.02 1.36 -2.75
C ASP A 3 13.84 1.65 -4.23
N PHE A 4 13.40 0.65 -5.02
CA PHE A 4 13.22 0.80 -6.46
C PHE A 4 12.09 1.80 -6.73
N PHE A 5 10.89 1.58 -6.18
CA PHE A 5 9.77 2.50 -6.37
C PHE A 5 10.04 3.87 -5.75
N ASN A 6 10.64 3.91 -4.55
CA ASN A 6 11.03 5.16 -3.89
C ASN A 6 12.00 6.03 -4.70
N ARG A 7 12.78 5.43 -5.61
CA ARG A 7 13.71 6.15 -6.48
C ARG A 7 13.18 6.41 -7.89
N ARG A 8 12.24 5.59 -8.38
CA ARG A 8 11.73 5.66 -9.76
C ARG A 8 10.51 6.54 -9.90
N MET A 9 9.79 6.77 -8.81
CA MET A 9 8.58 7.60 -8.83
C MET A 9 8.83 8.92 -8.11
N ALA A 10 8.21 9.99 -8.62
CA ALA A 10 8.03 11.25 -7.91
C ALA A 10 6.72 11.23 -7.11
N PHE A 11 6.77 11.65 -5.85
CA PHE A 11 5.56 11.74 -5.01
C PHE A 11 4.73 12.97 -5.40
N LYS A 12 3.53 12.72 -5.94
CA LYS A 12 2.61 13.74 -6.47
C LYS A 12 1.16 13.27 -6.37
N ASP A 13 0.26 14.19 -6.08
CA ASP A 13 -1.18 13.91 -5.96
C ASP A 13 -1.82 13.50 -7.29
N ASP A 14 -2.85 12.66 -7.22
CA ASP A 14 -3.59 12.13 -8.37
C ASP A 14 -4.21 13.20 -9.27
N ALA A 15 -4.64 14.32 -8.69
CA ALA A 15 -5.19 15.43 -9.46
C ALA A 15 -4.15 15.98 -10.47
N PHE A 16 -2.86 15.88 -10.13
CA PHE A 16 -1.76 16.26 -11.02
C PHE A 16 -1.35 15.14 -11.97
N VAL A 17 -1.28 13.89 -11.48
CA VAL A 17 -0.79 12.75 -12.27
C VAL A 17 -1.85 12.21 -13.23
N TRP A 18 -3.07 12.00 -12.73
CA TRP A 18 -4.16 11.31 -13.41
C TRP A 18 -5.32 12.24 -13.83
N GLY A 19 -5.31 13.49 -13.37
CA GLY A 19 -6.41 14.44 -13.60
C GLY A 19 -7.71 14.03 -12.88
N GLN A 20 -7.60 13.17 -11.87
CA GLN A 20 -8.72 12.64 -11.10
C GLN A 20 -8.47 12.87 -9.61
N PRO A 21 -9.52 13.00 -8.77
CA PRO A 21 -9.33 13.22 -7.34
C PRO A 21 -8.68 12.06 -6.58
N ASP A 22 -8.90 10.83 -7.05
CA ASP A 22 -8.46 9.57 -6.43
C ASP A 22 -8.44 8.49 -7.53
N TYR A 23 -7.26 7.96 -7.85
CA TYR A 23 -7.01 6.97 -8.89
C TYR A 23 -5.92 5.99 -8.46
N TRP A 24 -6.33 4.74 -8.23
CA TRP A 24 -5.39 3.69 -7.84
C TRP A 24 -4.72 3.09 -9.08
N ALA A 25 -3.44 3.42 -9.27
CA ALA A 25 -2.64 2.99 -10.39
C ALA A 25 -2.07 1.57 -10.22
N SER A 26 -1.98 0.82 -11.32
CA SER A 26 -1.24 -0.44 -11.35
C SER A 26 0.27 -0.21 -11.27
N PRO A 27 1.07 -1.25 -10.94
CA PRO A 27 2.53 -1.11 -10.98
C PRO A 27 3.06 -0.65 -12.35
N LEU A 28 2.42 -1.04 -13.46
CA LEU A 28 2.82 -0.61 -14.80
C LEU A 28 2.46 0.85 -15.04
N GLU A 29 1.25 1.28 -14.66
CA GLU A 29 0.81 2.67 -14.77
C GLU A 29 1.70 3.61 -13.96
N SER A 30 2.01 3.27 -12.70
CA SER A 30 2.90 4.06 -11.85
C SER A 30 4.32 4.19 -12.43
N LEU A 31 4.81 3.14 -13.09
CA LEU A 31 6.14 3.16 -13.74
C LEU A 31 6.15 3.93 -15.05
N ASP A 32 5.07 3.87 -15.82
CA ASP A 32 4.91 4.63 -17.07
C ASP A 32 4.86 6.13 -16.79
N GLN A 33 4.07 6.55 -15.79
CA GLN A 33 4.04 7.96 -15.37
C GLN A 33 5.31 8.39 -14.61
N GLY A 34 5.97 7.47 -13.93
CA GLY A 34 7.10 7.79 -13.05
C GLY A 34 6.69 8.70 -11.88
N ALA A 35 5.42 8.68 -11.50
CA ALA A 35 4.85 9.48 -10.41
C ALA A 35 3.59 8.79 -9.85
N GLY A 36 3.22 9.17 -8.63
CA GLY A 36 2.03 8.71 -7.94
C GLY A 36 2.01 9.23 -6.50
N ASP A 37 0.92 9.01 -5.79
CA ASP A 37 0.77 9.41 -4.40
C ASP A 37 1.04 8.24 -3.42
N CYS A 38 0.46 8.21 -2.21
CA CYS A 38 0.92 7.26 -1.20
C CYS A 38 0.46 5.82 -1.47
N GLU A 39 -0.76 5.66 -1.94
CA GLU A 39 -1.35 4.37 -2.29
C GLU A 39 -0.64 3.77 -3.49
N ASP A 40 -0.32 4.56 -4.52
CA ASP A 40 0.33 4.08 -5.73
C ASP A 40 1.67 3.40 -5.41
N TYR A 41 2.47 4.00 -4.51
CA TYR A 41 3.71 3.38 -4.05
C TYR A 41 3.45 2.08 -3.29
N ALA A 42 2.44 2.06 -2.42
CA ALA A 42 2.12 0.88 -1.63
C ALA A 42 1.57 -0.26 -2.51
N ILE A 43 0.73 0.06 -3.48
CA ILE A 43 0.17 -0.85 -4.49
C ILE A 43 1.28 -1.44 -5.35
N ALA A 44 2.14 -0.58 -5.90
CA ALA A 44 3.24 -1.00 -6.76
C ALA A 44 4.20 -1.95 -6.03
N LYS A 45 4.52 -1.65 -4.76
CA LYS A 45 5.30 -2.53 -3.89
C LYS A 45 4.57 -3.84 -3.59
N TYR A 46 3.26 -3.80 -3.29
CA TYR A 46 2.45 -4.96 -2.94
C TYR A 46 2.45 -5.99 -4.07
N PHE A 47 2.04 -5.58 -5.27
CA PHE A 47 1.93 -6.50 -6.40
C PHE A 47 3.29 -6.93 -6.93
N SER A 48 4.31 -6.08 -6.87
CA SER A 48 5.68 -6.49 -7.25
C SER A 48 6.26 -7.53 -6.30
N LEU A 49 5.99 -7.43 -4.99
CA LEU A 49 6.39 -8.45 -4.02
C LEU A 49 5.61 -9.75 -4.23
N ALA A 50 4.30 -9.66 -4.48
CA ALA A 50 3.46 -10.82 -4.78
C ALA A 50 3.94 -11.55 -6.04
N ALA A 51 4.19 -10.83 -7.14
CA ALA A 51 4.73 -11.37 -8.38
C ALA A 51 6.14 -11.97 -8.20
N ALA A 52 6.93 -11.45 -7.25
CA ALA A 52 8.22 -12.03 -6.86
C ALA A 52 8.11 -13.25 -5.93
N GLY A 53 6.90 -13.75 -5.66
CA GLY A 53 6.64 -14.96 -4.88
C GLY A 53 6.44 -14.75 -3.38
N VAL A 54 6.35 -13.51 -2.90
CA VAL A 54 5.99 -13.25 -1.50
C VAL A 54 4.50 -13.55 -1.31
N PRO A 55 4.12 -14.45 -0.37
CA PRO A 55 2.72 -14.77 -0.15
C PRO A 55 1.90 -13.51 0.21
N THR A 56 0.78 -13.30 -0.47
CA THR A 56 -0.15 -12.17 -0.25
C THR A 56 -0.68 -12.12 1.18
N ALA A 57 -0.84 -13.26 1.85
CA ALA A 57 -1.16 -13.36 3.27
C ALA A 57 -0.16 -12.66 4.20
N LYS A 58 1.09 -12.46 3.76
CA LYS A 58 2.13 -11.73 4.51
C LYS A 58 2.14 -10.23 4.22
N LEU A 59 1.36 -9.77 3.25
CA LEU A 59 1.36 -8.39 2.79
C LEU A 59 0.00 -7.75 3.10
N ARG A 60 0.02 -6.56 3.69
CA ARG A 60 -1.19 -5.77 3.95
C ARG A 60 -0.97 -4.32 3.56
N MET A 61 -1.86 -3.79 2.73
CA MET A 61 -2.05 -2.36 2.58
C MET A 61 -2.59 -1.83 3.90
N VAL A 62 -2.03 -0.75 4.43
CA VAL A 62 -2.44 -0.18 5.70
C VAL A 62 -2.73 1.30 5.52
N TYR A 63 -3.98 1.68 5.74
CA TYR A 63 -4.37 3.07 5.83
C TYR A 63 -4.08 3.57 7.25
N VAL A 64 -3.30 4.64 7.35
CA VAL A 64 -2.82 5.20 8.61
C VAL A 64 -3.12 6.69 8.68
N ARG A 65 -3.13 7.23 9.91
CA ARG A 65 -2.93 8.66 10.14
C ARG A 65 -1.45 8.88 10.40
N ALA A 66 -0.76 9.53 9.47
CA ALA A 66 0.65 9.89 9.60
C ALA A 66 0.79 11.26 10.28
N ARG A 67 1.78 11.40 11.16
CA ARG A 67 2.18 12.66 11.78
C ARG A 67 3.41 13.21 11.07
N LEU A 68 3.22 14.25 10.27
CA LEU A 68 4.29 14.94 9.56
C LEU A 68 4.29 16.42 9.94
N ALA A 69 5.45 16.94 10.38
CA ALA A 69 5.60 18.33 10.80
C ALA A 69 4.53 18.83 11.80
N GLY A 70 4.07 17.95 12.70
CA GLY A 70 3.05 18.25 13.70
C GLY A 70 1.59 18.18 13.20
N GLN A 71 1.37 17.89 11.92
CA GLN A 71 0.04 17.72 11.34
C GLN A 71 -0.32 16.24 11.15
N SER A 72 -1.60 15.92 11.28
CA SER A 72 -2.13 14.58 10.99
C SER A 72 -2.67 14.55 9.56
N LEU A 73 -2.17 13.64 8.74
CA LEU A 73 -2.62 13.43 7.35
C LEU A 73 -2.99 11.97 7.10
N ALA A 74 -3.89 11.75 6.16
CA ALA A 74 -4.20 10.41 5.63
C ALA A 74 -3.00 9.92 4.82
N HIS A 75 -2.57 8.67 5.05
CA HIS A 75 -1.43 8.08 4.36
C HIS A 75 -1.64 6.58 4.18
N MET A 76 -1.01 6.00 3.16
CA MET A 76 -1.02 4.58 2.92
C MET A 76 0.39 4.01 2.89
N VAL A 77 0.58 2.88 3.56
CA VAL A 77 1.85 2.14 3.60
C VAL A 77 1.62 0.66 3.34
N LEU A 78 2.70 -0.06 3.00
CA LEU A 78 2.68 -1.51 2.91
C LEU A 78 3.31 -2.13 4.16
N ALA A 79 2.58 -3.01 4.85
CA ALA A 79 3.08 -3.80 5.95
C ALA A 79 3.43 -5.23 5.49
N TYR A 80 4.62 -5.69 5.87
CA TYR A 80 5.08 -7.07 5.68
C TYR A 80 5.16 -7.81 7.01
N TYR A 81 4.49 -8.95 7.10
CA TYR A 81 4.49 -9.83 8.27
C TYR A 81 5.34 -11.07 7.97
N ALA A 82 6.46 -11.24 8.68
CA ALA A 82 7.34 -12.41 8.50
C ALA A 82 6.58 -13.73 8.77
N GLN A 83 5.67 -13.70 9.74
CA GLN A 83 4.76 -14.78 10.12
C GLN A 83 3.45 -14.18 10.69
N PRO A 84 2.35 -14.94 10.74
CA PRO A 84 1.09 -14.46 11.32
C PRO A 84 1.28 -13.95 12.74
N GLY A 85 0.79 -12.74 13.03
CA GLY A 85 0.88 -12.10 14.35
C GLY A 85 2.25 -11.54 14.74
N ALA A 86 3.27 -11.66 13.89
CA ALA A 86 4.52 -10.94 14.10
C ALA A 86 4.31 -9.42 13.99
N GLU A 87 5.21 -8.68 14.59
CA GLU A 87 5.34 -7.26 14.30
C GLU A 87 5.69 -7.06 12.81
N PRO A 88 4.96 -6.20 12.08
CA PRO A 88 5.25 -5.98 10.68
C PRO A 88 6.44 -5.04 10.47
N LEU A 89 7.12 -5.25 9.36
CA LEU A 89 8.00 -4.26 8.75
C LEU A 89 7.19 -3.32 7.87
N ILE A 90 7.45 -2.01 7.95
CA ILE A 90 6.72 -0.98 7.21
C ILE A 90 7.56 -0.53 6.01
N LEU A 91 6.96 -0.63 4.82
CA LEU A 91 7.48 -0.12 3.56
C LEU A 91 6.70 1.15 3.21
N ASP A 92 7.41 2.28 3.15
CA ASP A 92 6.82 3.63 3.06
C ASP A 92 7.58 4.44 1.99
N ASN A 93 6.91 5.40 1.37
CA ASN A 93 7.49 6.36 0.43
C ASN A 93 7.97 7.64 1.15
N LEU A 94 7.33 8.05 2.25
CA LEU A 94 7.75 9.24 3.02
C LEU A 94 9.02 8.98 3.84
N ARG A 95 9.24 7.74 4.25
CA ARG A 95 10.48 7.27 4.89
C ARG A 95 10.98 6.01 4.18
N PRO A 96 12.12 6.07 3.48
CA PRO A 96 12.58 4.93 2.69
C PRO A 96 13.13 3.79 3.54
N GLU A 97 13.53 4.02 4.80
CA GLU A 97 13.99 2.97 5.68
C GLU A 97 12.85 2.00 6.03
N VAL A 98 13.10 0.71 5.82
CA VAL A 98 12.16 -0.35 6.22
C VAL A 98 12.34 -0.60 7.71
N LEU A 99 11.39 -0.14 8.51
CA LEU A 99 11.44 -0.19 9.97
C LEU A 99 10.30 -1.04 10.54
N PRO A 100 10.51 -1.70 11.70
CA PRO A 100 9.41 -2.29 12.46
C PRO A 100 8.36 -1.24 12.84
N ALA A 101 7.09 -1.65 12.95
CA ALA A 101 5.99 -0.75 13.28
C ALA A 101 6.19 0.00 14.61
N SER A 102 6.80 -0.62 15.62
CA SER A 102 7.14 0.03 16.91
C SER A 102 8.11 1.20 16.76
N GLN A 103 8.92 1.21 15.70
CA GLN A 103 9.84 2.29 15.36
C GLN A 103 9.21 3.34 14.42
N ARG A 104 7.90 3.24 14.15
CA ARG A 104 7.11 4.19 13.38
C ARG A 104 5.98 4.81 14.22
N PRO A 105 6.30 5.46 15.37
CA PRO A 105 5.28 6.09 16.23
C PRO A 105 4.57 7.27 15.56
N ASP A 106 5.08 7.72 14.41
CA ASP A 106 4.45 8.70 13.54
C ASP A 106 3.22 8.15 12.81
N LEU A 107 3.05 6.83 12.72
CA LEU A 107 1.93 6.19 12.01
C LEU A 107 0.92 5.59 12.98
N THR A 108 -0.34 6.00 12.87
CA THR A 108 -1.46 5.40 13.62
C THR A 108 -2.36 4.61 12.67
N PRO A 109 -2.41 3.26 12.74
CA PRO A 109 -3.21 2.46 11.82
C PRO A 109 -4.72 2.62 12.06
N VAL A 110 -5.49 2.73 10.99
CA VAL A 110 -6.96 2.80 11.04
C VAL A 110 -7.60 1.50 10.54
N PHE A 111 -7.17 1.01 9.38
CA PHE A 111 -7.57 -0.28 8.82
C PHE A 111 -6.48 -0.82 7.89
N SER A 112 -6.52 -2.13 7.63
CA SER A 112 -5.62 -2.79 6.69
C SER A 112 -6.35 -3.82 5.85
N PHE A 113 -5.85 -4.09 4.65
CA PHE A 113 -6.47 -5.02 3.71
C PHE A 113 -5.46 -5.60 2.73
N ASN A 114 -5.84 -6.67 2.04
CA ASN A 114 -5.10 -7.25 0.92
C ASN A 114 -6.10 -7.94 -0.04
N THR A 115 -5.65 -8.79 -0.95
CA THR A 115 -6.57 -9.55 -1.83
C THR A 115 -7.36 -10.66 -1.13
N GLU A 116 -7.04 -11.00 0.12
CA GLU A 116 -7.63 -12.11 0.88
C GLU A 116 -8.59 -11.64 1.99
N GLY A 117 -8.45 -10.41 2.50
CA GLY A 117 -9.27 -9.93 3.59
C GLY A 117 -9.12 -8.45 3.94
N LEU A 118 -10.06 -7.95 4.75
CA LEU A 118 -10.09 -6.62 5.35
C LEU A 118 -10.06 -6.74 6.88
N TRP A 119 -9.30 -5.88 7.56
CA TRP A 119 -9.12 -5.86 9.02
C TRP A 119 -9.22 -4.43 9.56
N GLN A 120 -9.75 -4.25 10.77
CA GLN A 120 -9.68 -2.97 11.48
C GLN A 120 -8.33 -2.84 12.19
N GLY A 121 -7.64 -1.70 12.02
CA GLY A 121 -6.26 -1.50 12.48
C GLY A 121 -5.28 -2.59 11.99
N VAL A 122 -4.52 -3.14 12.93
CA VAL A 122 -3.56 -4.26 12.72
C VAL A 122 -4.07 -5.60 13.28
N GLY A 123 -5.37 -5.71 13.53
CA GLY A 123 -5.98 -6.90 14.10
C GLY A 123 -5.87 -8.15 13.22
N GLN A 124 -6.11 -9.32 13.83
CA GLN A 124 -6.16 -10.60 13.11
C GLN A 124 -7.57 -10.96 12.62
N VAL A 125 -8.62 -10.34 13.19
CA VAL A 125 -10.01 -10.62 12.86
C VAL A 125 -10.40 -9.91 11.58
N THR A 126 -10.77 -10.69 10.55
CA THR A 126 -11.31 -10.12 9.32
C THR A 126 -12.69 -9.52 9.58
N THR A 127 -12.93 -8.31 9.07
CA THR A 127 -14.20 -7.60 9.19
C THR A 127 -15.01 -7.62 7.88
N GLY A 128 -14.53 -8.35 6.87
CA GLY A 128 -15.21 -8.56 5.59
C GLY A 128 -14.27 -8.75 4.39
N ASP A 129 -14.88 -8.81 3.20
CA ASP A 129 -14.19 -8.89 1.92
C ASP A 129 -13.85 -7.48 1.40
N PRO A 130 -12.56 -7.16 1.18
CA PRO A 130 -12.14 -5.87 0.63
C PRO A 130 -12.60 -5.65 -0.81
N LEU A 131 -12.71 -6.69 -1.64
CA LEU A 131 -13.20 -6.56 -3.03
C LEU A 131 -14.69 -6.20 -3.10
N ALA A 132 -15.44 -6.55 -2.05
CA ALA A 132 -16.83 -6.15 -1.91
C ALA A 132 -16.98 -4.72 -1.38
N ARG A 133 -16.02 -4.22 -0.58
CA ARG A 133 -16.14 -2.96 0.16
C ARG A 133 -15.33 -1.78 -0.41
N LEU A 134 -14.29 -2.07 -1.20
CA LEU A 134 -13.38 -1.09 -1.77
C LEU A 134 -13.42 -1.22 -3.29
N SER A 135 -14.27 -0.42 -3.95
CA SER A 135 -14.44 -0.49 -5.41
C SER A 135 -13.13 -0.23 -6.17
N LEU A 136 -12.36 0.77 -5.73
CA LEU A 136 -11.05 1.09 -6.33
C LEU A 136 -10.09 -0.10 -6.25
N TRP A 137 -10.04 -0.79 -5.11
CA TRP A 137 -9.22 -2.00 -4.95
C TRP A 137 -9.67 -3.13 -5.87
N ARG A 138 -10.97 -3.37 -6.01
CA ARG A 138 -11.51 -4.40 -6.90
C ARG A 138 -11.16 -4.11 -8.36
N ASP A 139 -11.34 -2.87 -8.79
CA ASP A 139 -11.09 -2.47 -10.18
C ASP A 139 -9.58 -2.55 -10.49
N LEU A 140 -8.74 -2.13 -9.54
CA LEU A 140 -7.28 -2.31 -9.59
C LEU A 140 -6.87 -3.78 -9.67
N VAL A 141 -7.42 -4.67 -8.81
CA VAL A 141 -7.08 -6.10 -8.83
C VAL A 141 -7.46 -6.74 -10.17
N THR A 142 -8.56 -6.31 -10.78
CA THR A 142 -8.96 -6.75 -12.12
C THR A 142 -7.93 -6.32 -13.17
N LYS A 143 -7.50 -5.06 -13.10
CA LYS A 143 -6.48 -4.48 -13.99
C LYS A 143 -5.13 -5.21 -13.86
N VAL A 144 -4.62 -5.36 -12.64
CA VAL A 144 -3.34 -6.00 -12.34
C VAL A 144 -3.31 -7.48 -12.74
N ARG A 145 -4.44 -8.19 -12.64
CA ARG A 145 -4.58 -9.56 -13.17
C ARG A 145 -4.47 -9.59 -14.69
N ALA A 146 -5.10 -8.64 -15.39
CA ALA A 146 -5.00 -8.55 -16.85
C ALA A 146 -3.57 -8.23 -17.31
N GLU A 147 -2.79 -7.54 -16.48
CA GLU A 147 -1.37 -7.25 -16.70
C GLU A 147 -0.42 -8.41 -16.37
N GLY A 148 -0.91 -9.50 -15.75
CA GLY A 148 -0.14 -10.72 -15.51
C GLY A 148 0.66 -10.76 -14.20
N PHE A 149 0.34 -9.91 -13.22
CA PHE A 149 0.97 -9.93 -11.89
C PHE A 149 0.35 -10.96 -10.93
N LEU A 150 -0.85 -11.46 -11.24
CA LEU A 150 -1.65 -12.37 -10.40
C LEU A 150 -2.17 -13.57 -11.20
#